data_AF-A0AAJ2GCT4-F1
#
_entry.id   AF-A0AAJ2GCT4-F1
#
_cell.length_a   1.000
_cell.length_b   1.000
_cell.length_c   1.000
_cell.angle_alpha   90.00
_cell.angle_beta   90.00
_cell.angle_gamma   90.00
#
_symmetry.space_group_name_H-M   'P 1'
#
loop_
_entity.id
_entity.type
_entity.pdbx_description
1 polymer ?
#
loop_
_entity_poly.entity_id
_entity_poly.type
_entity_poly.pdbx_seq_one_letter_code
_entity_poly.pdbx_strand_id
1 'polypeptide(L)'
;MVRTRVAARRNIERVFDAAVLDILNPVILADLRVAVLHSEENGPPAIAIICEGLGQLDLGWIETSDAPIPWRAAAYSALEKTLGRALPVFGYQDLFDEIAMYYWDGETDDETARQCLIDYHGADADDLDEQTLPSTMNARRPEWMIAANAAPSAQLPIGLRKQLNRLYKAHEALGRLPSERNAWHFDFQAIYEYIPGIEECSSLPPLTLVPFEQFARELDDVARTGMEMGFMDVAGLCPLPDADRLDDWFASLQIGAQFLLAAQDLIQIDPASP
;
A
#
# COMPACT_ATOMS: atom_id res chain seq x y z
N MET A 1 -42.31 -4.07 -17.14
CA MET A 1 -41.99 -2.81 -17.85
C MET A 1 -40.71 -3.05 -18.64
N VAL A 2 -40.77 -3.04 -19.98
CA VAL A 2 -39.56 -3.19 -20.81
C VAL A 2 -38.78 -1.87 -20.75
N ARG A 3 -37.57 -1.91 -20.21
CA ARG A 3 -36.67 -0.73 -20.20
C ARG A 3 -36.03 -0.58 -21.57
N THR A 4 -35.82 0.66 -22.03
CA THR A 4 -34.96 0.91 -23.20
C THR A 4 -33.51 0.53 -22.84
N ARG A 5 -32.68 0.19 -23.84
CA ARG A 5 -31.27 -0.18 -23.62
C ARG A 5 -30.50 0.84 -22.78
N VAL A 6 -30.72 2.14 -23.04
CA VAL A 6 -30.11 3.24 -22.28
C VAL A 6 -30.61 3.28 -20.84
N ALA A 7 -31.92 3.10 -20.61
CA ALA A 7 -32.49 3.07 -19.26
C ALA A 7 -32.05 1.83 -18.46
N ALA A 8 -31.85 0.69 -19.13
CA ALA A 8 -31.28 -0.50 -18.52
C ALA A 8 -29.81 -0.27 -18.10
N ARG A 9 -28.98 0.25 -19.00
CA ARG A 9 -27.57 0.60 -18.72
C ARG A 9 -27.43 1.53 -17.52
N ARG A 10 -28.12 2.68 -17.54
CA ARG A 10 -28.08 3.65 -16.43
C ARG A 10 -28.51 3.07 -15.10
N ASN A 11 -29.48 2.16 -15.13
CA ASN A 11 -29.89 1.48 -13.89
C ASN A 11 -28.84 0.48 -13.41
N ILE A 12 -28.15 -0.23 -14.30
CA ILE A 12 -27.07 -1.15 -13.92
C ILE A 12 -25.92 -0.35 -13.31
N GLU A 13 -25.45 0.71 -13.98
CA GLU A 13 -24.42 1.62 -13.47
C GLU A 13 -24.78 2.12 -12.06
N ARG A 14 -25.97 2.72 -11.90
CA ARG A 14 -26.43 3.22 -10.59
C ARG A 14 -26.49 2.15 -9.49
N VAL A 15 -26.91 0.92 -9.81
CA VAL A 15 -27.02 -0.17 -8.83
C VAL A 15 -25.63 -0.70 -8.47
N PHE A 16 -24.74 -0.80 -9.46
CA PHE A 16 -23.36 -1.20 -9.25
C PHE A 16 -22.63 -0.18 -8.37
N ASP A 17 -22.69 1.11 -8.72
CA ASP A 17 -22.04 2.19 -7.96
C ASP A 17 -22.53 2.22 -6.51
N ALA A 18 -23.85 2.10 -6.29
CA ALA A 18 -24.41 2.05 -4.94
C ALA A 18 -23.90 0.85 -4.13
N ALA A 19 -23.83 -0.34 -4.75
CA ALA A 19 -23.34 -1.54 -4.06
C ALA A 19 -21.85 -1.46 -3.72
N VAL A 20 -21.04 -0.90 -4.62
CA VAL A 20 -19.61 -0.65 -4.36
C VAL A 20 -19.44 0.36 -3.22
N LEU A 21 -20.15 1.48 -3.28
CA LEU A 21 -20.09 2.51 -2.24
C LEU A 21 -20.55 1.97 -0.88
N ASP A 22 -21.61 1.16 -0.84
CA ASP A 22 -22.07 0.53 0.42
C ASP A 22 -20.97 -0.34 1.07
N ILE A 23 -20.08 -0.95 0.26
CA ILE A 23 -18.97 -1.78 0.75
C ILE A 23 -17.76 -0.93 1.14
N LEU A 24 -17.38 0.06 0.32
CA LEU A 24 -16.14 0.82 0.49
C LEU A 24 -16.28 2.09 1.34
N ASN A 25 -17.46 2.72 1.43
CA ASN A 25 -17.67 3.94 2.22
C ASN A 25 -17.17 3.89 3.68
N PRO A 26 -17.27 2.75 4.40
CA PRO A 26 -16.73 2.67 5.75
C PRO A 26 -15.20 2.73 5.84
N VAL A 27 -14.50 2.42 4.73
CA VAL A 27 -13.04 2.47 4.62
C VAL A 27 -12.62 3.89 4.32
N ILE A 28 -12.00 4.54 5.29
CA ILE A 28 -11.44 5.90 5.16
C ILE A 28 -9.91 5.91 5.21
N LEU A 29 -9.28 4.75 5.39
CA LEU A 29 -7.82 4.60 5.45
C LEU A 29 -7.15 5.03 4.14
N ALA A 30 -7.80 4.81 3.00
CA ALA A 30 -7.31 5.18 1.67
C ALA A 30 -8.49 5.59 0.79
N ASP A 31 -8.25 6.47 -0.17
CA ASP A 31 -9.26 6.87 -1.14
C ASP A 31 -9.31 5.84 -2.28
N LEU A 32 -10.39 5.07 -2.34
CA LEU A 32 -10.53 3.95 -3.27
C LEU A 32 -11.66 4.21 -4.25
N ARG A 33 -11.32 4.10 -5.53
CA ARG A 33 -12.27 4.19 -6.62
C ARG A 33 -12.34 2.88 -7.38
N VAL A 34 -13.54 2.54 -7.84
CA VAL A 34 -13.76 1.40 -8.73
C VAL A 34 -14.07 1.90 -10.13
N ALA A 35 -13.40 1.33 -11.12
CA ALA A 35 -13.59 1.64 -12.53
C ALA A 35 -13.84 0.38 -13.35
N VAL A 36 -14.79 0.44 -14.29
CA VAL A 36 -15.00 -0.62 -15.29
C VAL A 36 -14.21 -0.27 -16.54
N LEU A 37 -13.25 -1.10 -16.88
CA LEU A 37 -12.33 -0.93 -18.01
C LEU A 37 -12.76 -1.79 -19.19
N HIS A 38 -12.54 -1.27 -20.40
CA HIS A 38 -12.73 -2.02 -21.63
C HIS A 38 -11.37 -2.55 -22.08
N SER A 39 -11.31 -3.79 -22.58
CA SER A 39 -10.09 -4.31 -23.20
C SER A 39 -9.87 -3.69 -24.58
N GLU A 40 -8.62 -3.37 -24.91
CA GLU A 40 -8.25 -2.85 -26.23
C GLU A 40 -8.32 -3.91 -27.34
N GLU A 41 -8.03 -5.18 -27.03
CA GLU A 41 -7.85 -6.27 -28.03
C GLU A 41 -9.02 -7.27 -28.12
N ASN A 42 -10.27 -6.81 -27.97
CA ASN A 42 -11.48 -7.67 -27.87
C ASN A 42 -11.46 -8.66 -26.69
N GLY A 43 -10.64 -8.41 -25.66
CA GLY A 43 -10.71 -9.13 -24.39
C GLY A 43 -11.97 -8.78 -23.60
N PRO A 44 -12.22 -9.49 -22.49
CA PRO A 44 -13.35 -9.18 -21.64
C PRO A 44 -13.20 -7.79 -20.98
N PRO A 45 -14.29 -7.15 -20.52
CA PRO A 45 -14.15 -5.98 -19.66
C PRO A 45 -13.49 -6.39 -18.33
N ALA A 46 -12.86 -5.45 -17.63
CA ALA A 46 -12.33 -5.67 -16.29
C ALA A 46 -12.89 -4.66 -15.29
N ILE A 47 -12.83 -4.99 -14.01
CA ILE A 47 -13.05 -4.03 -12.93
C ILE A 47 -11.73 -3.80 -12.22
N ALA A 48 -11.31 -2.54 -12.15
CA ALA A 48 -10.14 -2.10 -11.41
C ALA A 48 -10.54 -1.41 -10.10
N ILE A 49 -9.76 -1.64 -9.05
CA ILE A 49 -9.71 -0.83 -7.84
C ILE A 49 -8.48 0.07 -7.94
N ILE A 50 -8.70 1.38 -7.92
CA ILE A 50 -7.68 2.42 -8.05
C ILE A 50 -7.61 3.18 -6.73
N CYS A 51 -6.39 3.40 -6.24
CA CYS A 51 -6.13 4.20 -5.06
C CYS A 51 -5.85 5.65 -5.48
N GLU A 52 -6.81 6.55 -5.30
CA GLU A 52 -6.64 7.97 -5.63
C GLU A 52 -5.84 8.74 -4.55
N GLY A 53 -5.56 8.09 -3.41
CA GLY A 53 -4.74 8.65 -2.35
C GLY A 53 -3.25 8.68 -2.67
N LEU A 54 -2.56 9.72 -2.21
CA LEU A 54 -1.12 9.93 -2.37
C LEU A 54 -0.48 10.36 -1.04
N GLY A 55 0.68 9.80 -0.71
CA GLY A 55 1.51 10.19 0.42
C GLY A 55 1.39 9.27 1.64
N GLN A 56 1.80 9.80 2.80
CA GLN A 56 1.83 9.08 4.06
C GLN A 56 0.42 8.75 4.55
N LEU A 57 0.20 7.48 4.92
CA LEU A 57 -0.97 7.07 5.66
C LEU A 57 -0.89 7.56 7.11
N ASP A 58 -1.96 8.17 7.61
CA ASP A 58 -2.06 8.56 9.02
C ASP A 58 -2.12 7.30 9.90
N LEU A 59 -1.06 7.07 10.70
CA LEU A 59 -0.97 5.92 11.61
C LEU A 59 -1.46 6.25 13.03
N GLY A 60 -2.04 7.44 13.24
CA GLY A 60 -2.76 7.81 14.45
C GLY A 60 -1.89 7.71 15.70
N TRP A 61 -2.34 6.92 16.68
CA TRP A 61 -1.64 6.76 17.96
C TRP A 61 -0.24 6.13 17.81
N ILE A 62 0.02 5.40 16.73
CA ILE A 62 1.31 4.76 16.47
C ILE A 62 2.40 5.83 16.27
N GLU A 63 2.05 6.99 15.72
CA GLU A 63 2.98 8.10 15.49
C GLU A 63 2.92 9.14 16.63
N THR A 64 1.72 9.47 17.08
CA THR A 64 1.47 10.70 17.85
C THR A 64 1.34 10.50 19.37
N SER A 65 1.22 9.26 19.86
CA SER A 65 0.96 9.01 21.28
C SER A 65 2.20 8.62 22.08
N ASP A 66 2.10 8.73 23.41
CA ASP A 66 3.09 8.26 24.39
C ASP A 66 2.94 6.76 24.72
N ALA A 67 2.23 5.98 23.88
CA ALA A 67 2.13 4.54 24.06
C ALA A 67 3.54 3.89 24.04
N PRO A 68 3.78 2.82 24.83
CA PRO A 68 5.07 2.15 24.85
C PRO A 68 5.56 1.78 23.45
N ILE A 69 6.84 2.07 23.16
CA ILE A 69 7.49 1.75 21.88
C ILE A 69 7.23 0.31 21.44
N PRO A 70 7.30 -0.72 22.32
CA PRO A 70 7.02 -2.09 21.90
C PRO A 70 5.60 -2.34 21.40
N TRP A 71 4.62 -1.54 21.82
CA TRP A 71 3.23 -1.64 21.34
C TRP A 71 3.09 -0.96 19.98
N ARG A 72 3.66 0.24 19.85
CA ARG A 72 3.71 0.99 18.59
C ARG A 72 4.42 0.17 17.50
N ALA A 73 5.57 -0.43 17.84
CA ALA A 73 6.31 -1.32 16.95
C ALA A 73 5.57 -2.59 16.54
N ALA A 74 4.79 -3.19 17.46
CA ALA A 74 3.95 -4.33 17.12
C ALA A 74 2.84 -3.96 16.12
N ALA A 75 2.21 -2.79 16.30
CA ALA A 75 1.17 -2.30 15.40
C ALA A 75 1.74 -1.91 14.03
N TYR A 76 2.81 -1.10 13.99
CA TYR A 76 3.48 -0.71 12.76
C TYR A 76 3.96 -1.93 11.96
N SER A 77 4.66 -2.88 12.59
CA SER A 77 5.15 -4.06 11.88
C SER A 77 4.01 -4.94 11.33
N ALA A 78 2.86 -4.96 11.99
CA ALA A 78 1.70 -5.67 11.46
C ALA A 78 1.13 -4.99 10.21
N LEU A 79 1.02 -3.66 10.21
CA LEU A 79 0.55 -2.87 9.07
C LEU A 79 1.52 -3.00 7.89
N GLU A 80 2.82 -2.78 8.12
CA GLU A 80 3.89 -2.90 7.12
C GLU A 80 3.87 -4.26 6.41
N LYS A 81 3.65 -5.35 7.14
CA LYS A 81 3.63 -6.71 6.57
C LYS A 81 2.34 -7.10 5.86
N THR A 82 1.25 -6.34 6.02
CA THR A 82 -0.08 -6.80 5.58
C THR A 82 -0.76 -5.87 4.60
N LEU A 83 -0.57 -4.55 4.71
CA LEU A 83 -1.32 -3.56 3.91
C LEU A 83 -1.09 -3.70 2.40
N GLY A 84 0.12 -4.07 1.99
CA GLY A 84 0.48 -4.29 0.57
C GLY A 84 -0.36 -5.39 -0.14
N ARG A 85 -1.21 -6.13 0.59
CA ARG A 85 -2.15 -7.08 -0.01
C ARG A 85 -3.37 -6.42 -0.65
N ALA A 86 -3.72 -5.21 -0.24
CA ALA A 86 -4.94 -4.53 -0.69
C ALA A 86 -4.71 -3.05 -1.05
N LEU A 87 -3.55 -2.49 -0.75
CA LEU A 87 -3.19 -1.12 -1.08
C LEU A 87 -1.85 -1.10 -1.80
N PRO A 88 -1.69 -0.24 -2.81
CA PRO A 88 -0.38 0.08 -3.37
C PRO A 88 0.32 1.01 -2.36
N VAL A 89 1.00 0.40 -1.39
CA VAL A 89 1.70 1.10 -0.29
C VAL A 89 3.10 0.53 -0.12
N PHE A 90 4.08 1.41 0.15
CA PHE A 90 5.45 1.01 0.45
C PHE A 90 5.87 1.33 1.90
N GLY A 91 6.82 0.56 2.41
CA GLY A 91 7.40 0.71 3.73
C GLY A 91 8.82 1.31 3.69
N TYR A 92 9.48 1.32 4.85
CA TYR A 92 10.83 1.87 4.96
C TYR A 92 11.85 1.13 4.10
N GLN A 93 11.76 -0.20 4.01
CA GLN A 93 12.73 -0.98 3.25
C GLN A 93 12.68 -0.62 1.76
N ASP A 94 11.48 -0.47 1.20
CA ASP A 94 11.30 -0.07 -0.19
C ASP A 94 11.91 1.32 -0.44
N LEU A 95 11.65 2.30 0.44
CA LEU A 95 12.28 3.63 0.34
C LEU A 95 13.80 3.55 0.41
N PHE A 96 14.32 2.76 1.35
CA PHE A 96 15.75 2.61 1.55
C PHE A 96 16.43 1.96 0.34
N ASP A 97 15.79 0.94 -0.25
CA ASP A 97 16.29 0.27 -1.46
C ASP A 97 16.29 1.22 -2.66
N GLU A 98 15.24 2.03 -2.84
CA GLU A 98 15.20 3.06 -3.88
C GLU A 98 16.31 4.11 -3.69
N ILE A 99 16.46 4.66 -2.48
CA ILE A 99 17.53 5.61 -2.16
C ILE A 99 18.90 4.99 -2.39
N ALA A 100 19.08 3.72 -2.02
CA ALA A 100 20.32 3.00 -2.26
C ALA A 100 20.63 2.90 -3.76
N MET A 101 19.64 2.58 -4.60
CA MET A 101 19.82 2.58 -6.05
C MET A 101 20.19 3.97 -6.58
N TYR A 102 19.53 5.02 -6.10
CA TYR A 102 19.76 6.39 -6.57
C TYR A 102 21.12 6.97 -6.18
N TYR A 103 21.57 6.72 -4.95
CA TYR A 103 22.71 7.41 -4.36
C TYR A 103 23.93 6.52 -4.14
N TRP A 104 23.76 5.20 -4.02
CA TRP A 104 24.81 4.28 -3.59
C TRP A 104 24.96 3.08 -4.53
N ASP A 105 24.47 3.18 -5.77
CA ASP A 105 24.47 2.09 -6.78
C ASP A 105 23.88 0.76 -6.26
N GLY A 106 22.95 0.88 -5.33
CA GLY A 106 22.26 -0.23 -4.69
C GLY A 106 22.91 -0.78 -3.43
N GLU A 107 24.02 -0.20 -2.98
CA GLU A 107 24.71 -0.64 -1.79
C GLU A 107 23.99 -0.21 -0.50
N THR A 108 23.95 -1.13 0.47
CA THR A 108 23.15 -1.00 1.69
C THR A 108 23.98 -0.86 2.96
N ASP A 109 25.31 -0.95 2.85
CA ASP A 109 26.26 -0.70 3.93
C ASP A 109 27.21 0.44 3.58
N ASP A 110 27.66 1.16 4.61
CA ASP A 110 28.46 2.37 4.44
C ASP A 110 29.80 2.14 3.75
N GLU A 111 30.44 1.00 3.99
CA GLU A 111 31.78 0.75 3.44
C GLU A 111 31.68 0.51 1.94
N THR A 112 30.77 -0.37 1.52
CA THR A 112 30.56 -0.67 0.11
C THR A 112 29.98 0.54 -0.63
N ALA A 113 29.05 1.28 -0.01
CA ALA A 113 28.52 2.53 -0.58
C ALA A 113 29.63 3.58 -0.81
N ARG A 114 30.53 3.78 0.17
CA ARG A 114 31.68 4.68 0.01
C ARG A 114 32.59 4.21 -1.13
N GLN A 115 32.90 2.92 -1.19
CA GLN A 115 33.77 2.39 -2.23
C GLN A 115 33.15 2.58 -3.62
N CYS A 116 31.85 2.35 -3.79
CA CYS A 116 31.14 2.59 -5.06
C CYS A 116 31.17 4.07 -5.46
N LEU A 117 30.98 4.99 -4.52
CA LEU A 117 31.08 6.43 -4.78
C LEU A 117 32.48 6.85 -5.26
N ILE A 118 33.53 6.25 -4.72
CA ILE A 118 34.91 6.51 -5.17
C ILE A 118 35.13 5.90 -6.57
N ASP A 119 34.84 4.61 -6.72
CA ASP A 119 35.24 3.84 -7.89
C ASP A 119 34.44 4.20 -9.14
N TYR A 120 33.14 4.48 -8.99
CA TYR A 120 32.23 4.70 -10.11
C TYR A 120 31.84 6.17 -10.28
N HIS A 121 31.84 6.97 -9.21
CA HIS A 121 31.44 8.37 -9.25
C HIS A 121 32.60 9.35 -9.05
N GLY A 122 33.81 8.85 -8.80
CA GLY A 122 35.04 9.65 -8.71
C GLY A 122 35.03 10.61 -7.51
N ALA A 123 34.27 10.30 -6.46
CA ALA A 123 34.26 11.09 -5.24
C ALA A 123 35.64 11.08 -4.58
N ASP A 124 36.09 12.24 -4.09
CA ASP A 124 37.27 12.29 -3.25
C ASP A 124 36.95 11.71 -1.87
N ALA A 125 37.89 10.95 -1.31
CA ALA A 125 37.71 10.31 -0.01
C ALA A 125 37.46 11.35 1.10
N ASP A 126 38.06 12.54 0.96
CA ASP A 126 37.91 13.65 1.90
C ASP A 126 36.53 14.33 1.81
N ASP A 127 35.81 14.20 0.69
CA ASP A 127 34.46 14.79 0.47
C ASP A 127 33.31 13.84 0.90
N LEU A 128 33.61 12.57 1.20
CA LEU A 128 32.62 11.56 1.57
C LEU A 128 32.10 11.70 3.00
N ASP A 129 32.85 12.37 3.88
CA ASP A 129 32.45 12.60 5.28
C ASP A 129 31.22 13.52 5.39
N GLU A 130 30.96 14.33 4.35
CA GLU A 130 29.78 15.20 4.28
C GLU A 130 28.56 14.55 3.61
N GLN A 131 28.73 13.35 3.03
CA GLN A 131 27.63 12.64 2.35
C GLN A 131 26.78 11.82 3.33
N THR A 132 25.48 11.78 3.05
CA THR A 132 24.58 10.88 3.79
C THR A 132 24.83 9.45 3.33
N LEU A 133 25.10 8.58 4.29
CA LEU A 133 25.37 7.15 4.08
C LEU A 133 24.21 6.27 4.56
N PRO A 134 24.15 5.00 4.12
CA PRO A 134 23.11 4.05 4.54
C PRO A 134 22.82 4.03 6.05
N SER A 135 23.86 4.03 6.88
CA SER A 135 23.72 4.00 8.34
C SER A 135 23.10 5.28 8.90
N THR A 136 23.37 6.43 8.28
CA THR A 136 22.85 7.73 8.72
C THR A 136 21.35 7.81 8.50
N MET A 137 20.87 7.30 7.37
CA MET A 137 19.44 7.16 7.10
C MET A 137 18.78 6.18 8.07
N ASN A 138 19.40 5.01 8.30
CA ASN A 138 18.89 4.01 9.24
C ASN A 138 18.81 4.51 10.68
N ALA A 139 19.76 5.33 11.12
CA ALA A 139 19.80 5.89 12.46
C ALA A 139 18.65 6.88 12.75
N ARG A 140 18.05 7.46 11.71
CA ARG A 140 16.90 8.38 11.83
C ARG A 140 15.57 7.67 12.02
N ARG A 141 15.51 6.35 11.84
CA ARG A 141 14.28 5.59 12.00
C ARG A 141 13.75 5.73 13.43
N PRO A 142 12.50 6.19 13.60
CA PRO A 142 11.82 6.08 14.88
C PRO A 142 11.87 4.65 15.43
N GLU A 143 12.07 4.50 16.73
CA GLU A 143 12.20 3.18 17.36
C GLU A 143 10.97 2.30 17.14
N TRP A 144 9.79 2.90 16.99
CA TRP A 144 8.54 2.19 16.70
C TRP A 144 8.47 1.65 15.26
N MET A 145 9.33 2.09 14.34
CA MET A 145 9.43 1.49 13.00
C MET A 145 10.32 0.24 12.97
N ILE A 146 11.00 -0.07 14.07
CA ILE A 146 11.94 -1.19 14.15
C ILE A 146 11.18 -2.43 14.63
N ALA A 147 10.98 -3.39 13.73
CA ALA A 147 10.23 -4.61 14.04
C ALA A 147 10.81 -5.41 15.23
N ALA A 148 12.12 -5.35 15.45
CA ALA A 148 12.79 -6.00 16.59
C ALA A 148 12.37 -5.42 17.96
N ASN A 149 11.86 -4.18 17.99
CA ASN A 149 11.35 -3.56 19.20
C ASN A 149 9.93 -4.01 19.55
N ALA A 150 9.23 -4.71 18.65
CA ALA A 150 7.85 -5.14 18.87
C ALA A 150 7.75 -6.13 20.03
N ALA A 151 6.84 -5.86 20.97
CA ALA A 151 6.56 -6.79 22.06
C ALA A 151 5.87 -8.06 21.53
N PRO A 152 6.16 -9.23 22.11
CA PRO A 152 5.43 -10.45 21.77
C PRO A 152 3.96 -10.29 22.17
N SER A 153 3.06 -10.95 21.42
CA SER A 153 1.61 -10.83 21.62
C SER A 153 1.18 -11.00 23.08
N ALA A 154 1.78 -11.92 23.84
CA ALA A 154 1.43 -12.14 25.25
C ALA A 154 1.62 -10.93 26.18
N GLN A 155 2.49 -9.97 25.82
CA GLN A 155 2.83 -8.78 26.60
C GLN A 155 2.07 -7.52 26.17
N LEU A 156 1.26 -7.61 25.12
CA LEU A 156 0.44 -6.51 24.63
C LEU A 156 -0.90 -6.40 25.40
N PRO A 157 -1.50 -5.21 25.51
CA PRO A 157 -2.83 -5.02 26.06
C PRO A 157 -3.88 -5.86 25.35
N ILE A 158 -4.94 -6.23 26.07
CA ILE A 158 -6.01 -7.10 25.54
C ILE A 158 -6.64 -6.50 24.28
N GLY A 159 -7.00 -5.21 24.32
CA GLY A 159 -7.55 -4.48 23.16
C GLY A 159 -6.63 -4.54 21.94
N LEU A 160 -5.36 -4.18 22.10
CA LEU A 160 -4.38 -4.22 21.00
C LEU A 160 -4.19 -5.63 20.42
N ARG A 161 -4.07 -6.65 21.27
CA ARG A 161 -3.99 -8.05 20.82
C ARG A 161 -5.20 -8.47 20.00
N LYS A 162 -6.39 -8.05 20.43
CA LYS A 162 -7.63 -8.37 19.73
C LYS A 162 -7.66 -7.77 18.33
N GLN A 163 -7.23 -6.52 18.18
CA GLN A 163 -7.20 -5.87 16.86
C GLN A 163 -6.12 -6.43 15.95
N LEU A 164 -4.90 -6.69 16.48
CA LEU A 164 -3.86 -7.39 15.72
C LEU A 164 -4.35 -8.76 15.22
N ASN A 165 -4.99 -9.55 16.08
CA ASN A 165 -5.57 -10.84 15.69
C ASN A 165 -6.67 -10.70 14.63
N ARG A 166 -7.49 -9.64 14.71
CA ARG A 166 -8.52 -9.36 13.70
C ARG A 166 -7.90 -9.00 12.36
N LEU A 167 -6.87 -8.14 12.35
CA LEU A 167 -6.09 -7.79 11.16
C LEU A 167 -5.50 -9.04 10.51
N TYR A 168 -4.80 -9.88 11.27
CA TYR A 168 -4.20 -11.10 10.73
C TYR A 168 -5.23 -12.08 10.16
N LYS A 169 -6.38 -12.26 10.83
CA LYS A 169 -7.46 -13.10 10.31
C LYS A 169 -8.05 -12.57 9.01
N ALA A 170 -8.25 -11.25 8.92
CA ALA A 170 -8.76 -10.63 7.70
C ALA A 170 -7.73 -10.69 6.56
N HIS A 171 -6.45 -10.46 6.85
CA HIS A 171 -5.35 -10.61 5.91
C HIS A 171 -5.22 -12.05 5.38
N GLU A 172 -5.41 -13.04 6.25
CA GLU A 172 -5.43 -14.45 5.87
C GLU A 172 -6.65 -14.79 5.01
N ALA A 173 -7.83 -14.29 5.36
CA ALA A 173 -9.04 -14.48 4.57
C ALA A 173 -8.89 -13.91 3.15
N LEU A 174 -8.34 -12.69 3.04
CA LEU A 174 -8.03 -12.06 1.76
C LEU A 174 -6.98 -12.85 0.96
N GLY A 175 -5.95 -13.38 1.63
CA GLY A 175 -4.92 -14.20 1.00
C GLY A 175 -5.37 -15.57 0.50
N ARG A 176 -6.53 -16.06 0.93
CA ARG A 176 -7.10 -17.34 0.47
C ARG A 176 -8.00 -17.19 -0.75
N LEU A 177 -8.24 -15.96 -1.21
CA LEU A 177 -9.06 -15.73 -2.39
C LEU A 177 -8.36 -16.22 -3.66
N PRO A 178 -9.09 -16.85 -4.60
CA PRO A 178 -8.53 -17.26 -5.88
C PRO A 178 -8.22 -16.04 -6.73
N SER A 179 -7.02 -15.99 -7.33
CA SER A 179 -6.53 -14.86 -8.15
C SER A 179 -7.48 -14.47 -9.28
N GLU A 180 -8.03 -15.46 -10.00
CA GLU A 180 -8.89 -15.26 -11.18
C GLU A 180 -10.26 -14.59 -10.93
N ARG A 181 -10.63 -14.34 -9.66
CA ARG A 181 -11.96 -13.82 -9.27
C ARG A 181 -11.89 -12.76 -8.19
N ASN A 182 -10.69 -12.29 -7.90
CA ASN A 182 -10.41 -11.47 -6.74
C ASN A 182 -10.29 -10.00 -7.14
N ALA A 183 -11.16 -9.16 -6.57
CA ALA A 183 -11.13 -7.71 -6.77
C ALA A 183 -9.79 -7.06 -6.40
N TRP A 184 -9.02 -7.69 -5.52
CA TRP A 184 -7.73 -7.22 -4.98
C TRP A 184 -6.52 -7.93 -5.59
N HIS A 185 -6.70 -8.68 -6.69
CA HIS A 185 -5.58 -9.32 -7.34
C HIS A 185 -4.79 -8.28 -8.14
N PHE A 186 -3.53 -8.12 -7.78
CA PHE A 186 -2.59 -7.29 -8.51
C PHE A 186 -1.74 -8.16 -9.45
N ASP A 187 -1.76 -7.84 -10.74
CA ASP A 187 -0.94 -8.48 -11.77
C ASP A 187 -0.50 -7.43 -12.79
N PHE A 188 0.81 -7.19 -12.90
CA PHE A 188 1.37 -6.16 -13.77
C PHE A 188 1.04 -6.37 -15.24
N GLN A 189 1.07 -7.62 -15.71
CA GLN A 189 0.83 -7.92 -17.13
C GLN A 189 -0.62 -7.61 -17.49
N ALA A 190 -1.56 -8.08 -16.68
CA ALA A 190 -2.97 -7.74 -16.85
C ALA A 190 -3.19 -6.23 -16.73
N ILE A 191 -2.53 -5.54 -15.80
CA ILE A 191 -2.68 -4.08 -15.67
C ILE A 191 -2.23 -3.34 -16.94
N TYR A 192 -1.09 -3.71 -17.52
CA TYR A 192 -0.58 -3.11 -18.76
C TYR A 192 -1.51 -3.34 -19.96
N GLU A 193 -2.23 -4.47 -20.00
CA GLU A 193 -3.20 -4.76 -21.06
C GLU A 193 -4.48 -3.90 -20.99
N TYR A 194 -4.83 -3.39 -19.80
CA TYR A 194 -6.12 -2.71 -19.57
C TYR A 194 -6.01 -1.20 -19.33
N ILE A 195 -4.84 -0.70 -18.89
CA ILE A 195 -4.64 0.71 -18.56
C ILE A 195 -3.48 1.25 -19.41
N PRO A 196 -3.78 1.94 -20.51
CA PRO A 196 -2.74 2.45 -21.41
C PRO A 196 -1.84 3.49 -20.73
N GLY A 197 -0.53 3.37 -20.94
CA GLY A 197 0.48 4.29 -20.42
C GLY A 197 0.86 4.06 -18.96
N ILE A 198 0.25 3.10 -18.27
CA ILE A 198 0.57 2.81 -16.87
C ILE A 198 1.95 2.12 -16.72
N GLU A 199 2.49 1.58 -17.81
CA GLU A 199 3.86 1.05 -17.89
C GLU A 199 4.93 2.14 -17.78
N GLU A 200 4.57 3.41 -18.01
CA GLU A 200 5.46 4.57 -17.86
C GLU A 200 5.42 5.16 -16.43
N CYS A 201 4.44 4.75 -15.60
CA CYS A 201 4.32 5.19 -14.22
C CYS A 201 5.47 4.70 -13.34
N SER A 202 5.71 5.39 -12.23
CA SER A 202 6.63 4.93 -11.20
C SER A 202 6.21 3.58 -10.64
N SER A 203 7.18 2.68 -10.50
CA SER A 203 7.01 1.38 -9.85
C SER A 203 6.81 1.50 -8.33
N LEU A 204 7.25 2.62 -7.73
CA LEU A 204 7.00 2.89 -6.33
C LEU A 204 5.51 3.22 -6.14
N PRO A 205 4.81 2.61 -5.16
CA PRO A 205 3.41 2.90 -4.90
C PRO A 205 3.15 4.35 -4.45
N PRO A 206 1.92 4.87 -4.63
CA PRO A 206 1.57 6.24 -4.24
C PRO A 206 1.44 6.44 -2.72
N LEU A 207 1.12 5.39 -1.96
CA LEU A 207 0.99 5.48 -0.51
C LEU A 207 2.27 5.04 0.19
N THR A 208 2.55 5.64 1.36
CA THR A 208 3.69 5.23 2.19
C THR A 208 3.33 5.09 3.67
N LEU A 209 4.01 4.16 4.35
CA LEU A 209 4.05 4.06 5.81
C LEU A 209 5.24 4.80 6.42
N VAL A 210 6.11 5.38 5.58
CA VAL A 210 7.27 6.13 6.05
C VAL A 210 6.85 7.53 6.46
N PRO A 211 7.21 7.99 7.68
CA PRO A 211 6.78 9.29 8.15
C PRO A 211 7.56 10.45 7.50
N PHE A 212 6.83 11.43 6.98
CA PHE A 212 7.41 12.63 6.36
C PHE A 212 8.26 13.44 7.32
N GLU A 213 7.87 13.53 8.60
CA GLU A 213 8.61 14.30 9.60
C GLU A 213 10.08 13.88 9.68
N GLN A 214 10.36 12.58 9.51
CA GLN A 214 11.72 12.05 9.55
C GLN A 214 12.36 11.90 8.18
N PHE A 215 11.60 11.70 7.09
CA PHE A 215 12.12 11.30 5.76
C PHE A 215 11.63 12.14 4.58
N ALA A 216 11.17 13.37 4.81
CA ALA A 216 10.62 14.23 3.74
C ALA A 216 11.54 14.35 2.52
N ARG A 217 12.85 14.56 2.74
CA ARG A 217 13.81 14.70 1.64
C ARG A 217 13.89 13.44 0.78
N GLU A 218 14.08 12.28 1.41
CA GLU A 218 14.20 11.01 0.70
C GLU A 218 12.91 10.65 -0.02
N LEU A 219 11.76 10.94 0.60
CA LEU A 219 10.45 10.75 -0.02
C LEU A 219 10.27 11.67 -1.23
N ASP A 220 10.65 12.94 -1.15
CA ASP A 220 10.62 13.86 -2.30
C ASP A 220 11.52 13.38 -3.45
N ASP A 221 12.73 12.90 -3.13
CA ASP A 221 13.71 12.43 -4.10
C ASP A 221 13.19 11.23 -4.91
N VAL A 222 12.62 10.21 -4.23
CA VAL A 222 12.09 9.00 -4.90
C VAL A 222 10.71 9.22 -5.53
N ALA A 223 9.88 10.12 -4.96
CA ALA A 223 8.53 10.37 -5.47
C ALA A 223 8.52 11.23 -6.73
N ARG A 224 9.62 11.93 -7.05
CA ARG A 224 9.70 12.84 -8.21
C ARG A 224 9.24 12.20 -9.52
N THR A 225 9.71 11.00 -9.84
CA THR A 225 9.28 10.29 -11.05
C THR A 225 7.78 10.01 -11.03
N GLY A 226 7.23 9.63 -9.88
CA GLY A 226 5.79 9.41 -9.73
C GLY A 226 4.97 10.70 -9.83
N MET A 227 5.50 11.83 -9.37
CA MET A 227 4.86 13.14 -9.54
C MET A 227 4.88 13.63 -10.99
N GLU A 228 5.90 13.24 -11.77
CA GLU A 228 6.06 13.63 -13.18
C GLU A 228 5.27 12.72 -14.14
N MET A 229 5.35 11.39 -13.93
CA MET A 229 4.83 10.37 -14.84
C MET A 229 3.57 9.65 -14.33
N GLY A 230 3.21 9.86 -13.06
CA GLY A 230 2.16 9.09 -12.38
C GLY A 230 2.72 7.93 -11.55
N PHE A 231 1.91 7.44 -10.61
CA PHE A 231 2.23 6.29 -9.76
C PHE A 231 1.46 5.04 -10.21
N MET A 232 1.99 3.86 -9.95
CA MET A 232 1.23 2.61 -10.03
C MET A 232 0.21 2.55 -8.88
N ASP A 233 -0.98 3.07 -9.13
CA ASP A 233 -2.03 3.28 -8.14
C ASP A 233 -3.12 2.20 -8.12
N VAL A 234 -2.94 1.13 -8.89
CA VAL A 234 -3.89 0.01 -8.95
C VAL A 234 -3.76 -0.87 -7.71
N ALA A 235 -4.84 -1.00 -6.94
CA ALA A 235 -4.93 -1.92 -5.81
C ALA A 235 -5.34 -3.35 -6.25
N GLY A 236 -6.04 -3.45 -7.38
CA GLY A 236 -6.40 -4.74 -7.97
C GLY A 236 -7.14 -4.60 -9.29
N LEU A 237 -7.09 -5.66 -10.10
CA LEU A 237 -7.74 -5.75 -11.40
C LEU A 237 -8.36 -7.14 -11.56
N CYS A 238 -9.63 -7.19 -11.94
CA CYS A 238 -10.34 -8.44 -12.20
C CYS A 238 -11.01 -8.41 -13.58
N PRO A 239 -10.46 -9.13 -14.57
CA PRO A 239 -11.16 -9.41 -15.84
C PRO A 239 -12.48 -10.16 -15.62
N LEU A 240 -13.49 -9.84 -16.41
CA LEU A 240 -14.85 -10.38 -16.33
C LEU A 240 -15.27 -11.02 -17.67
N PRO A 241 -14.80 -12.24 -17.98
CA PRO A 241 -15.19 -12.96 -19.20
C PRO A 241 -16.68 -13.28 -19.25
N ASP A 242 -17.29 -13.50 -18.08
CA ASP A 242 -18.69 -13.89 -17.93
C ASP A 242 -19.35 -13.12 -16.80
N ALA A 243 -20.66 -12.86 -16.92
CA ALA A 243 -21.43 -12.08 -15.94
C ALA A 243 -21.58 -12.79 -14.58
N ASP A 244 -21.39 -14.12 -14.53
CA ASP A 244 -21.46 -14.91 -13.29
C ASP A 244 -20.30 -14.62 -12.33
N ARG A 245 -19.25 -13.93 -12.78
CA ARG A 245 -18.10 -13.51 -11.97
C ARG A 245 -18.37 -12.31 -11.08
N LEU A 246 -19.47 -11.57 -11.31
CA LEU A 246 -19.78 -10.37 -10.53
C LEU A 246 -20.05 -10.67 -9.06
N ASP A 247 -20.72 -11.77 -8.74
CA ASP A 247 -21.02 -12.15 -7.35
C ASP A 247 -19.73 -12.48 -6.59
N ASP A 248 -18.81 -13.21 -7.23
CA ASP A 248 -17.48 -13.52 -6.67
C ASP A 248 -16.62 -12.26 -6.51
N TRP A 249 -16.72 -11.32 -7.46
CA TRP A 249 -16.04 -10.03 -7.37
C TRP A 249 -16.57 -9.20 -6.19
N PHE A 250 -17.89 -9.09 -6.00
CA PHE A 250 -18.45 -8.38 -4.84
C PHE A 250 -18.10 -9.06 -3.51
N ALA A 251 -18.10 -10.40 -3.46
CA ALA A 251 -17.69 -11.14 -2.28
C ALA A 251 -16.21 -10.89 -1.92
N SER A 252 -15.32 -10.87 -2.91
CA SER A 252 -13.91 -10.54 -2.70
C SER A 252 -13.70 -9.07 -2.32
N LEU A 253 -14.43 -8.14 -2.94
CA LEU A 253 -14.44 -6.73 -2.56
C LEU A 253 -14.77 -6.56 -1.07
N GLN A 254 -15.83 -7.25 -0.61
CA GLN A 254 -16.25 -7.19 0.80
C GLN A 254 -15.18 -7.74 1.75
N ILE A 255 -14.47 -8.81 1.37
CA ILE A 255 -13.40 -9.39 2.19
C ILE A 255 -12.22 -8.42 2.31
N GLY A 256 -11.79 -7.79 1.22
CA GLY A 256 -10.72 -6.79 1.31
C GLY A 256 -11.15 -5.51 2.04
N ALA A 257 -12.40 -5.06 1.88
CA ALA A 257 -12.92 -3.96 2.69
C ALA A 257 -12.90 -4.29 4.20
N GLN A 258 -13.25 -5.52 4.59
CA GLN A 258 -13.14 -5.97 5.98
C GLN A 258 -11.70 -6.01 6.49
N PHE A 259 -10.73 -6.34 5.63
CA PHE A 259 -9.31 -6.27 5.93
C PHE A 259 -8.85 -4.82 6.16
N LEU A 260 -9.19 -3.90 5.25
CA LEU A 260 -8.87 -2.48 5.39
C LEU A 260 -9.52 -1.86 6.62
N LEU A 261 -10.76 -2.23 6.94
CA LEU A 261 -11.41 -1.84 8.20
C LEU A 261 -10.69 -2.37 9.42
N ALA A 262 -10.14 -3.59 9.39
CA ALA A 262 -9.36 -4.11 10.51
C ALA A 262 -8.05 -3.34 10.71
N ALA A 263 -7.41 -2.89 9.62
CA ALA A 263 -6.24 -2.02 9.69
C ALA A 263 -6.60 -0.62 10.21
N GLN A 264 -7.68 -0.03 9.71
CA GLN A 264 -8.21 1.24 10.18
C GLN A 264 -8.56 1.18 11.68
N ASP A 265 -9.27 0.14 12.11
CA ASP A 265 -9.63 -0.06 13.51
C ASP A 265 -8.36 -0.14 14.39
N LEU A 266 -7.31 -0.84 13.93
CA LEU A 266 -6.02 -0.89 14.65
C LEU A 266 -5.36 0.48 14.81
N ILE A 267 -5.49 1.36 13.81
CA ILE A 267 -4.96 2.73 13.84
C ILE A 267 -5.83 3.65 14.73
N GLN A 268 -7.12 3.38 14.85
CA GLN A 268 -8.09 4.25 15.53
C GLN A 268 -8.37 3.87 16.99
N ILE A 269 -7.91 2.71 17.46
CA ILE A 269 -8.10 2.33 18.87
C ILE A 269 -7.32 3.25 19.82
N ASP A 270 -7.79 3.32 21.06
CA ASP A 270 -6.92 3.60 22.20
C ASP A 270 -6.20 2.29 22.60
N PRO A 271 -4.86 2.22 22.48
CA PRO A 271 -4.11 0.99 22.75
C PRO A 271 -4.14 0.55 24.21
N ALA A 272 -4.47 1.46 25.15
CA ALA A 272 -4.59 1.16 26.57
C ALA A 272 -6.00 0.73 26.99
N SER A 273 -7.00 0.89 26.10
CA SER A 273 -8.37 0.50 26.38
C SER A 273 -8.53 -1.03 26.46
N PRO A 274 -9.35 -1.53 27.41
CA PRO A 274 -9.51 -2.97 27.67
C PRO A 274 -10.17 -3.77 26.52
#